data_AF-A0A3M0BQ56-F1
#
_entry.id   AF-A0A3M0BQ56-F1
#
_cell.length_a   1.000
_cell.length_b   1.000
_cell.length_c   1.000
_cell.angle_alpha   90.00
_cell.angle_beta   90.00
_cell.angle_gamma   90.00
#
_symmetry.space_group_name_H-M   'P 1'
#
loop_
_entity.id
_entity.type
_entity.pdbx_description
1 polymer ?
#
loop_
_entity_poly.entity_id
_entity_poly.type
_entity_poly.pdbx_seq_one_letter_code
_entity_poly.pdbx_strand_id
1 'polypeptide(L)'
;MNTKENQTLEQKRAKYAFDMINKIKGKNYEKDFNSLISKMPTLILTNGLGNSFAFLFSKGKDHHLATIYTISNWLFNEFDIKIFNQEIEDISLDNLGKIKEKIDQILNPLVLQADTQTYIFATEESLRLLNWLRRFASSMLKSEEQ
;
A
#
# COMPACT_ATOMS: atom_id res chain seq x y z
N MET A 1 -11.08 29.86 15.69
CA MET A 1 -11.73 28.58 16.07
C MET A 1 -11.17 27.52 15.12
N ASN A 2 -10.20 26.73 15.58
CA ASN A 2 -9.40 25.85 14.72
C ASN A 2 -9.99 24.43 14.80
N THR A 3 -10.90 24.08 13.89
CA THR A 3 -11.53 22.75 13.81
C THR A 3 -10.54 21.76 13.21
N LYS A 4 -9.58 21.26 14.01
CA LYS A 4 -8.96 19.97 13.70
C LYS A 4 -10.06 18.92 13.85
N GLU A 5 -10.64 18.48 12.74
CA GLU A 5 -11.59 17.37 12.73
C GLU A 5 -10.95 16.16 13.41
N ASN A 6 -11.56 15.66 14.49
CA ASN A 6 -11.20 14.37 15.09
C ASN A 6 -11.66 13.24 14.15
N GLN A 7 -10.91 13.01 13.08
CA GLN A 7 -11.20 11.93 12.13
C GLN A 7 -10.88 10.58 12.77
N THR A 8 -11.80 9.63 12.66
CA THR A 8 -11.56 8.24 13.08
C THR A 8 -10.55 7.59 12.14
N LEU A 9 -9.87 6.54 12.62
CA LEU A 9 -8.89 5.83 11.80
C LEU A 9 -9.52 5.21 10.53
N GLU A 10 -10.79 4.79 10.61
CA GLU A 10 -11.56 4.36 9.44
C GLU A 10 -11.77 5.48 8.42
N GLN A 11 -12.09 6.71 8.86
CA GLN A 11 -12.21 7.87 7.98
C GLN A 11 -10.87 8.19 7.30
N LYS A 12 -9.76 8.09 8.04
CA LYS A 12 -8.41 8.29 7.47
C LYS A 12 -8.07 7.22 6.42
N ARG A 13 -8.33 5.94 6.70
CA ARG A 13 -8.14 4.84 5.71
C ARG A 13 -8.97 5.09 4.45
N ALA A 14 -10.24 5.43 4.61
CA ALA A 14 -11.12 5.72 3.49
C ALA A 14 -10.61 6.89 2.65
N LYS A 15 -10.21 7.99 3.31
CA LYS A 15 -9.64 9.16 2.63
C LYS A 15 -8.35 8.81 1.88
N TYR A 16 -7.41 8.15 2.56
CA TYR A 16 -6.15 7.73 1.94
C TYR A 16 -6.39 6.82 0.74
N ALA A 17 -7.24 5.80 0.89
CA ALA A 17 -7.57 4.88 -0.19
C ALA A 17 -8.18 5.62 -1.38
N PHE A 18 -9.13 6.53 -1.13
CA PHE A 18 -9.73 7.35 -2.19
C PHE A 18 -8.67 8.19 -2.92
N ASP A 19 -7.80 8.89 -2.19
CA ASP A 19 -6.75 9.74 -2.76
C ASP A 19 -5.77 8.91 -3.61
N MET A 20 -5.39 7.72 -3.14
CA MET A 20 -4.51 6.81 -3.87
C MET A 20 -5.15 6.23 -5.12
N ILE A 21 -6.41 5.82 -5.06
CA ILE A 21 -7.13 5.30 -6.23
C ILE A 21 -7.33 6.40 -7.28
N ASN A 22 -7.60 7.64 -6.89
CA ASN A 22 -7.66 8.77 -7.84
C ASN A 22 -6.34 9.00 -8.57
N LYS A 23 -5.19 8.87 -7.89
CA LYS A 23 -3.87 9.00 -8.53
C LYS A 23 -3.56 7.87 -9.52
N ILE A 24 -4.17 6.70 -9.32
CA ILE A 24 -4.00 5.52 -10.19
C ILE A 24 -4.95 5.57 -11.38
N LYS A 25 -6.11 6.20 -11.23
CA LYS A 25 -7.09 6.35 -12.29
C LYS A 25 -6.46 7.04 -13.52
N GLY A 26 -6.65 6.42 -14.69
CA GLY A 26 -6.08 6.88 -15.96
C GLY A 26 -4.64 6.45 -16.21
N LYS A 27 -3.96 5.80 -15.27
CA LYS A 27 -2.65 5.17 -15.53
C LYS A 27 -2.83 3.96 -16.44
N ASN A 28 -1.84 3.70 -17.29
CA ASN A 28 -1.83 2.55 -18.22
C ASN A 28 -1.95 1.18 -17.50
N TYR A 29 -1.62 1.12 -16.22
CA TYR A 29 -1.68 -0.09 -15.39
C TYR A 29 -2.93 -0.17 -14.48
N GLU A 30 -3.91 0.73 -14.60
CA GLU A 30 -5.04 0.82 -13.66
C GLU A 30 -5.86 -0.48 -13.56
N LYS A 31 -6.05 -1.18 -14.69
CA LYS A 31 -6.82 -2.43 -14.80
C LYS A 31 -6.11 -3.58 -14.06
N ASP A 32 -4.80 -3.70 -14.27
CA ASP A 32 -3.97 -4.68 -13.56
C ASP A 32 -3.90 -4.37 -12.05
N PHE A 33 -3.82 -3.10 -11.68
CA PHE A 33 -3.82 -2.68 -10.28
C PHE A 33 -5.13 -3.06 -9.58
N ASN A 34 -6.27 -2.83 -10.23
CA ASN A 34 -7.59 -3.23 -9.71
C ASN A 34 -7.68 -4.75 -9.49
N SER A 35 -7.22 -5.54 -10.48
CA SER A 35 -7.14 -7.01 -10.40
C SER A 35 -6.22 -7.45 -9.25
N LEU A 36 -5.07 -6.80 -9.06
CA LEU A 36 -4.10 -7.13 -8.01
C LEU A 36 -4.60 -6.78 -6.60
N ILE A 37 -5.09 -5.55 -6.37
CA ILE A 37 -5.62 -5.13 -5.06
C ILE A 37 -6.74 -6.05 -4.59
N SER A 38 -7.58 -6.53 -5.51
CA SER A 38 -8.65 -7.48 -5.20
C SER A 38 -8.11 -8.83 -4.67
N LYS A 39 -6.92 -9.24 -5.13
CA LYS A 39 -6.24 -10.50 -4.74
C LYS A 39 -5.32 -10.35 -3.53
N MET A 40 -4.88 -9.13 -3.20
CA MET A 40 -3.90 -8.88 -2.14
C MET A 40 -4.29 -9.38 -0.75
N PRO A 41 -5.55 -9.23 -0.27
CA PRO A 41 -5.92 -9.75 1.05
C PRO A 41 -5.65 -11.25 1.17
N THR A 42 -5.99 -12.02 0.15
CA THR A 42 -5.74 -13.46 0.11
C THR A 42 -4.25 -13.76 0.12
N LEU A 43 -3.45 -13.07 -0.71
CA LEU A 43 -1.99 -13.25 -0.74
C LEU A 43 -1.35 -13.02 0.64
N ILE A 44 -1.77 -11.95 1.34
CA ILE A 44 -1.27 -11.63 2.67
C ILE A 44 -1.69 -12.68 3.69
N LEU A 45 -2.95 -13.13 3.67
CA LEU A 45 -3.44 -14.15 4.60
C LEU A 45 -2.76 -15.51 4.39
N THR A 46 -2.43 -15.88 3.15
CA THR A 46 -1.80 -17.17 2.85
C THR A 46 -0.28 -17.17 3.04
N ASN A 47 0.39 -16.08 2.67
CA ASN A 47 1.86 -16.04 2.59
C ASN A 47 2.51 -15.10 3.61
N GLY A 48 1.72 -14.25 4.28
CA GLY A 48 2.21 -13.12 5.08
C GLY A 48 2.49 -11.87 4.26
N LEU A 49 2.57 -10.73 4.94
CA LEU A 49 2.79 -9.42 4.33
C LEU A 49 4.16 -9.32 3.64
N GLY A 50 5.23 -9.72 4.34
CA GLY A 50 6.61 -9.63 3.82
C GLY A 50 6.83 -10.43 2.54
N ASN A 51 6.43 -11.71 2.54
CA ASN A 51 6.54 -12.58 1.36
C ASN A 51 5.68 -12.08 0.20
N SER A 52 4.49 -11.55 0.49
CA SER A 52 3.63 -10.96 -0.54
C SER A 52 4.31 -9.77 -1.21
N PHE A 53 4.94 -8.88 -0.44
CA PHE A 53 5.68 -7.75 -1.02
C PHE A 53 6.91 -8.20 -1.81
N ALA A 54 7.67 -9.18 -1.31
CA ALA A 54 8.81 -9.74 -2.03
C ALA A 54 8.38 -10.39 -3.37
N PHE A 55 7.24 -11.09 -3.37
CA PHE A 55 6.66 -11.66 -4.59
C PHE A 55 6.28 -10.58 -5.61
N LEU A 56 5.54 -9.54 -5.19
CA LEU A 56 5.18 -8.41 -6.05
C LEU A 56 6.44 -7.72 -6.60
N PHE A 57 7.45 -7.52 -5.75
CA PHE A 57 8.70 -6.90 -6.14
C PHE A 57 9.43 -7.71 -7.21
N SER A 58 9.48 -9.04 -7.06
CA SER A 58 10.08 -9.95 -8.06
C SER A 58 9.43 -9.84 -9.45
N LYS A 59 8.13 -9.46 -9.52
CA LYS A 59 7.44 -9.22 -10.78
C LYS A 59 7.76 -7.85 -11.37
N GLY A 60 7.99 -6.85 -10.52
CA GLY A 60 8.60 -5.55 -10.90
C GLY A 60 7.84 -4.71 -11.93
N LYS A 61 6.58 -5.04 -12.25
CA LYS A 61 5.70 -4.22 -13.12
C LYS A 61 5.08 -3.07 -12.33
N ASP A 62 4.66 -2.04 -13.04
CA ASP A 62 4.16 -0.80 -12.44
C ASP A 62 3.03 -1.01 -11.41
N HIS A 63 2.01 -1.81 -11.71
CA HIS A 63 0.92 -2.07 -10.75
C HIS A 63 1.39 -2.83 -9.48
N HIS A 64 2.43 -3.67 -9.59
CA HIS A 64 3.01 -4.35 -8.42
C HIS A 64 3.74 -3.35 -7.52
N LEU A 65 4.58 -2.50 -8.11
CA LEU A 65 5.32 -1.46 -7.39
C LEU A 65 4.38 -0.44 -6.77
N ALA A 66 3.36 0.00 -7.53
CA ALA A 66 2.31 0.88 -7.05
C ALA A 66 1.56 0.26 -5.87
N THR A 67 1.31 -1.05 -5.87
CA THR A 67 0.67 -1.75 -4.75
C THR A 67 1.56 -1.78 -3.51
N ILE A 68 2.85 -2.12 -3.68
CA ILE A 68 3.83 -2.07 -2.59
C ILE A 68 3.86 -0.66 -1.98
N TYR A 69 4.03 0.38 -2.82
CA TYR A 69 4.04 1.76 -2.39
C TYR A 69 2.75 2.14 -1.66
N THR A 70 1.59 1.85 -2.23
CA THR A 70 0.30 2.26 -1.66
C THR A 70 0.11 1.72 -0.24
N ILE A 71 0.50 0.47 0.02
CA ILE A 71 0.33 -0.13 1.34
C ILE A 71 1.44 0.33 2.29
N SER A 72 2.70 0.26 1.86
CA SER A 72 3.84 0.67 2.69
C SER A 72 3.77 2.14 3.10
N ASN A 73 3.43 3.04 2.18
CA ASN A 73 3.29 4.46 2.44
C ASN A 73 2.19 4.79 3.48
N TRP A 74 1.11 3.99 3.55
CA TRP A 74 0.10 4.13 4.63
C TRP A 74 0.69 3.76 5.98
N LEU A 75 1.33 2.58 6.04
CA LEU A 75 1.94 2.08 7.27
C LEU A 75 2.98 3.05 7.83
N PHE A 76 3.76 3.69 6.96
CA PHE A 76 4.89 4.54 7.36
C PHE A 76 4.45 5.92 7.80
N ASN A 77 3.50 6.54 7.09
CA ASN A 77 3.10 7.92 7.38
C ASN A 77 2.09 8.04 8.54
N GLU A 78 1.24 7.03 8.77
CA GLU A 78 0.17 7.16 9.78
C GLU A 78 0.59 6.68 11.17
N PHE A 79 1.48 5.70 11.27
CA PHE A 79 1.75 5.00 12.54
C PHE A 79 3.15 5.22 13.12
N ASP A 80 3.97 6.08 12.50
CA ASP A 80 5.34 6.35 12.92
C ASP A 80 6.04 5.05 13.33
N ILE A 81 5.99 4.05 12.44
CA ILE A 81 6.71 2.79 12.66
C ILE A 81 8.20 3.19 12.62
N LYS A 82 8.77 3.50 13.79
CA LYS A 82 10.11 4.10 14.04
C LYS A 82 11.30 3.35 13.44
N ILE A 83 11.03 2.27 12.74
CA ILE A 83 11.98 1.45 12.01
C ILE A 83 12.29 2.08 10.63
N PHE A 84 11.44 2.98 10.13
CA PHE A 84 11.63 3.69 8.86
C PHE A 84 12.18 5.12 9.06
N ASN A 85 13.33 5.26 9.74
CA ASN A 85 13.95 6.57 10.04
C ASN A 85 14.58 7.30 8.84
N GLN A 86 14.22 6.94 7.61
CA GLN A 86 14.62 7.69 6.42
C GLN A 86 13.37 8.25 5.78
N GLU A 87 13.29 9.58 5.67
CA GLU A 87 12.36 10.20 4.74
C GLU A 87 12.62 9.55 3.38
N ILE A 88 11.66 8.76 2.91
CA ILE A 88 11.68 8.23 1.57
C ILE A 88 11.28 9.40 0.66
N GLU A 89 12.14 10.42 0.59
CA GLU A 89 11.97 11.55 -0.31
C GLU A 89 11.92 11.00 -1.74
N ASP A 90 11.03 11.62 -2.52
CA ASP A 90 10.78 11.39 -3.95
C ASP A 90 10.16 10.05 -4.40
N ILE A 91 9.67 9.17 -3.52
CA ILE A 91 8.84 8.05 -4.01
C ILE A 91 7.41 8.55 -4.22
N SER A 92 6.94 8.41 -5.46
CA SER A 92 5.55 8.66 -5.83
C SER A 92 5.07 7.65 -6.87
N LEU A 93 3.76 7.62 -7.11
CA LEU A 93 3.17 6.83 -8.19
C LEU A 93 3.64 7.26 -9.59
N ASP A 94 4.24 8.44 -9.72
CA ASP A 94 4.75 8.95 -11.00
C ASP A 94 6.19 8.51 -11.27
N ASN A 95 6.91 8.03 -10.26
CA ASN A 95 8.29 7.57 -10.38
C ASN A 95 8.52 6.21 -9.70
N LEU A 96 7.81 5.19 -10.19
CA LEU A 96 7.85 3.84 -9.63
C LEU A 96 9.25 3.17 -9.74
N GLY A 97 10.13 3.67 -10.62
CA GLY A 97 11.51 3.19 -10.74
C GLY A 97 12.28 3.30 -9.42
N LYS A 98 12.08 4.39 -8.67
CA LYS A 98 12.72 4.60 -7.35
C LYS A 98 12.31 3.58 -6.30
N ILE A 99 11.11 2.96 -6.43
CA ILE A 99 10.68 1.89 -5.53
C ILE A 99 11.61 0.68 -5.68
N LYS A 100 12.11 0.41 -6.91
CA LYS A 100 13.03 -0.71 -7.11
C LYS A 100 14.36 -0.48 -6.42
N GLU A 101 14.86 0.74 -6.46
CA GLU A 101 16.13 1.13 -5.83
C GLU A 101 16.03 1.14 -4.30
N LYS A 102 14.87 1.56 -3.77
CA LYS A 102 14.63 1.70 -2.33
C LYS A 102 13.86 0.53 -1.70
N ILE A 103 13.74 -0.61 -2.39
CA ILE A 103 12.95 -1.75 -1.89
C ILE A 103 13.44 -2.24 -0.52
N ASP A 104 14.75 -2.22 -0.30
CA ASP A 104 15.36 -2.64 0.96
C ASP A 104 14.92 -1.75 2.12
N GLN A 105 14.67 -0.46 1.86
CA GLN A 105 14.13 0.49 2.84
C GLN A 105 12.67 0.17 3.20
N ILE A 106 11.94 -0.54 2.33
CA ILE A 106 10.55 -0.96 2.55
C ILE A 106 10.50 -2.34 3.22
N LEU A 107 11.26 -3.31 2.70
CA LEU A 107 11.19 -4.70 3.13
C LEU A 107 11.98 -4.99 4.40
N ASN A 108 13.19 -4.45 4.56
CA ASN A 108 14.03 -4.79 5.71
C ASN A 108 13.36 -4.43 7.04
N PRO A 109 12.72 -3.26 7.18
CA PRO A 109 12.02 -2.94 8.40
C PRO A 109 10.86 -3.91 8.72
N LEU A 110 10.09 -4.33 7.71
CA LEU A 110 8.97 -5.26 7.90
C LEU A 110 9.43 -6.69 8.20
N VAL A 111 10.49 -7.15 7.54
CA VAL A 111 10.88 -8.58 7.55
C VAL A 111 12.00 -8.87 8.54
N LEU A 112 12.96 -7.97 8.69
CA LEU A 112 14.19 -8.21 9.46
C LEU A 112 14.21 -7.50 10.81
N GLN A 113 13.51 -6.37 10.93
CA GLN A 113 13.64 -5.48 12.10
C GLN A 113 12.37 -5.40 12.96
N ALA A 114 11.20 -5.63 12.37
CA ALA A 114 9.93 -5.64 13.11
C ALA A 114 9.91 -6.79 14.14
N ASP A 115 9.54 -6.45 15.37
CA ASP A 115 9.16 -7.47 16.35
C ASP A 115 7.81 -8.10 15.98
N THR A 116 7.45 -9.17 16.69
CA THR A 116 6.21 -9.91 16.42
C THR A 116 4.96 -9.02 16.51
N GLN A 117 4.90 -8.10 17.48
CA GLN A 117 3.74 -7.26 17.68
C GLN A 117 3.58 -6.24 16.53
N THR A 118 4.69 -5.63 16.11
CA THR A 118 4.75 -4.69 14.99
C THR A 118 4.39 -5.38 13.68
N TYR A 119 4.89 -6.60 13.45
CA TYR A 119 4.59 -7.36 12.25
C TYR A 119 3.11 -7.77 12.17
N ILE A 120 2.53 -8.24 13.28
CA ILE A 120 1.10 -8.56 13.36
C ILE A 120 0.28 -7.30 13.11
N PHE A 121 0.62 -6.19 13.76
CA PHE A 121 -0.05 -4.91 13.56
C PHE A 121 -0.01 -4.46 12.10
N ALA A 122 1.17 -4.45 11.47
CA ALA A 122 1.32 -4.06 10.06
C ALA A 122 0.52 -4.96 9.13
N THR A 123 0.45 -6.27 9.42
CA THR A 123 -0.35 -7.23 8.66
C THR A 123 -1.84 -6.94 8.77
N GLU A 124 -2.36 -6.80 10.00
CA GLU A 124 -3.78 -6.46 10.22
C GLU A 124 -4.15 -5.11 9.63
N GLU A 125 -3.28 -4.12 9.79
CA GLU A 125 -3.51 -2.77 9.30
C GLU A 125 -3.54 -2.72 7.77
N SER A 126 -2.66 -3.47 7.12
CA SER A 126 -2.68 -3.65 5.67
C SER A 126 -4.01 -4.26 5.19
N LEU A 127 -4.53 -5.26 5.90
CA LEU A 127 -5.81 -5.89 5.56
C LEU A 127 -6.99 -4.92 5.75
N ARG A 128 -6.99 -4.11 6.81
CA ARG A 128 -8.02 -3.08 7.04
C ARG A 128 -7.99 -2.00 5.95
N LEU A 129 -6.80 -1.54 5.56
CA LEU A 129 -6.63 -0.60 4.46
C LEU A 129 -7.12 -1.20 3.13
N LEU A 130 -6.76 -2.46 2.85
CA LEU A 130 -7.13 -3.15 1.62
C LEU A 130 -8.64 -3.27 1.42
N ASN A 131 -9.43 -3.32 2.50
CA ASN A 131 -10.88 -3.28 2.41
C ASN A 131 -11.38 -1.98 1.74
N TRP A 132 -10.79 -0.83 2.08
CA TRP A 132 -11.12 0.46 1.46
C TRP A 132 -10.54 0.59 0.05
N LEU A 133 -9.28 0.18 -0.15
CA LEU A 133 -8.64 0.21 -1.48
C LEU A 133 -9.45 -0.60 -2.49
N ARG A 134 -9.90 -1.81 -2.13
CA ARG A 134 -10.72 -2.65 -3.00
C ARG A 134 -12.05 -2.01 -3.35
N ARG A 135 -12.74 -1.41 -2.38
CA ARG A 135 -14.04 -0.74 -2.60
C ARG A 135 -13.94 0.43 -3.59
N PHE A 136 -12.90 1.24 -3.46
CA PHE A 136 -12.68 2.35 -4.40
C PHE A 136 -12.12 1.86 -5.74
N ALA A 137 -11.18 0.90 -5.75
CA ALA A 137 -10.64 0.34 -6.97
C ALA A 137 -11.75 -0.26 -7.86
N SER A 138 -12.64 -1.06 -7.27
CA SER A 138 -13.72 -1.73 -8.00
C SER A 138 -14.77 -0.75 -8.55
N SER A 139 -14.90 0.45 -7.98
CA SER A 139 -15.88 1.44 -8.41
C SER A 139 -15.30 2.53 -9.32
N MET A 140 -13.99 2.77 -9.26
CA MET A 140 -13.36 3.93 -9.91
C MET A 140 -12.37 3.58 -11.01
N LEU A 141 -11.78 2.38 -10.98
CA LEU A 141 -10.81 1.91 -11.96
C LEU A 141 -11.48 0.96 -12.97
N LYS A 142 -10.89 0.85 -14.16
CA LYS A 142 -11.35 -0.12 -15.16
C LYS A 142 -11.20 -1.56 -14.65
N SER A 143 -12.09 -2.43 -15.11
CA SER A 143 -12.06 -3.87 -14.84
C SER A 143 -11.69 -4.68 -16.09
N GLU A 144 -11.43 -5.98 -15.92
CA GLU A 144 -11.15 -6.87 -17.06
C GLU A 144 -12.32 -6.97 -18.05
N GLU A 145 -13.55 -6.78 -17.56
CA GLU A 145 -14.81 -6.88 -18.28
C GLU A 145 -15.28 -5.57 -18.95
N GLN A 146 -14.48 -4.49 -18.85
CA GLN A 146 -14.74 -3.18 -19.45
C GLN A 146 -13.65 -2.75 -20.44
#